data_AF-A0A4Q9HPD3-F1
#
_entry.id   AF-A0A4Q9HPD3-F1
#
_cell.length_a   1.000
_cell.length_b   1.000
_cell.length_c   1.000
_cell.angle_alpha   90.00
_cell.angle_beta   90.00
_cell.angle_gamma   90.00
#
_symmetry.space_group_name_H-M   'P 1'
#
loop_
_entity.id
_entity.type
_entity.pdbx_description
1 polymer ?
#
loop_
_entity_poly.entity_id
_entity_poly.type
_entity_poly.pdbx_seq_one_letter_code
_entity_poly.pdbx_strand_id
1 'polypeptide(L)'
;MVDRMRSTEHAMNVGRDAISEAEASCRKIYTDVTTNQQNLSGGWTGAASTGFGASISEWLVQLKALGQSMDEMGVQLGGTRHEFTANEEEAVHKSNWVQRVNR
;
A
#
# COMPACT_ATOMS: atom_id res chain seq x y z
N MET A 1 27.17 3.95 10.49
CA MET A 1 26.50 3.95 9.16
C MET A 1 25.61 2.71 8.99
N VAL A 2 26.13 1.50 9.27
CA VAL A 2 25.39 0.21 9.25
C VAL A 2 24.11 0.19 10.09
N ASP A 3 24.10 0.74 11.31
CA ASP A 3 22.88 0.79 12.14
C ASP A 3 21.76 1.65 11.54
N ARG A 4 22.12 2.75 10.86
CA ARG A 4 21.15 3.63 10.20
C ARG A 4 20.53 2.94 8.97
N MET A 5 21.30 2.07 8.30
CA MET A 5 20.87 1.30 7.13
C MET A 5 19.89 0.19 7.53
N ARG A 6 20.21 -0.62 8.55
CA ARG A 6 19.29 -1.63 9.10
C ARG A 6 17.98 -1.02 9.62
N SER A 7 18.07 0.17 10.23
CA SER A 7 16.89 0.92 10.67
C SER A 7 16.02 1.41 9.50
N THR A 8 16.63 1.73 8.35
CA THR A 8 15.90 2.22 7.17
C THR A 8 15.23 1.07 6.42
N GLU A 9 15.92 -0.05 6.22
CA GLU A 9 15.35 -1.26 5.63
C GLU A 9 14.19 -1.81 6.48
N HIS A 10 14.36 -1.85 7.80
CA HIS A 10 13.30 -2.25 8.72
C HIS A 10 12.07 -1.33 8.61
N ALA A 11 12.27 0.00 8.59
CA ALA A 11 11.18 0.95 8.43
C ALA A 11 10.42 0.79 7.10
N MET A 12 11.14 0.51 5.99
CA MET A 12 10.53 0.25 4.69
C MET A 12 9.67 -1.03 4.69
N ASN A 13 10.15 -2.10 5.36
CA ASN A 13 9.39 -3.35 5.48
C ASN A 13 8.12 -3.16 6.33
N VAL A 14 8.24 -2.49 7.48
CA VAL A 14 7.08 -2.16 8.33
C VAL A 14 6.06 -1.31 7.57
N GLY A 15 6.51 -0.32 6.79
CA GLY A 15 5.64 0.50 5.96
C GLY A 15 4.90 -0.31 4.90
N ARG A 16 5.59 -1.24 4.23
CA ARG A 16 4.98 -2.13 3.24
C ARG A 16 3.89 -3.01 3.85
N ASP A 17 4.19 -3.62 4.99
CA ASP A 17 3.26 -4.54 5.65
C ASP A 17 2.01 -3.79 6.15
N ALA A 18 2.19 -2.59 6.71
CA ALA A 18 1.09 -1.72 7.12
C ALA A 18 0.19 -1.30 5.93
N ILE A 19 0.79 -0.98 4.78
CA ILE A 19 0.05 -0.67 3.55
C ILE A 19 -0.72 -1.88 3.05
N SER A 20 -0.10 -3.06 3.05
CA SER A 20 -0.76 -4.30 2.64
C SER A 20 -1.94 -4.66 3.56
N GLU A 21 -1.81 -4.43 4.87
CA GLU A 21 -2.89 -4.66 5.84
C GLU A 21 -4.05 -3.67 5.66
N ALA A 22 -3.73 -2.39 5.42
CA ALA A 22 -4.72 -1.37 5.16
C ALA A 22 -5.49 -1.65 3.84
N GLU A 23 -4.79 -2.07 2.80
CA GLU A 23 -5.37 -2.45 1.50
C GLU A 23 -6.33 -3.63 1.64
N ALA A 24 -5.90 -4.69 2.34
CA ALA A 24 -6.73 -5.86 2.63
C ALA A 24 -7.98 -5.48 3.44
N SER A 25 -7.83 -4.58 4.41
CA SER A 25 -8.94 -4.05 5.21
C SER A 25 -9.94 -3.28 4.35
N CYS A 26 -9.48 -2.45 3.42
CA CYS A 26 -10.33 -1.74 2.47
C CYS A 26 -11.13 -2.71 1.59
N ARG A 27 -10.49 -3.76 1.06
CA ARG A 27 -11.18 -4.80 0.27
C ARG A 27 -12.26 -5.53 1.06
N LYS A 28 -11.99 -5.85 2.32
CA LYS A 28 -12.96 -6.48 3.21
C LYS A 28 -14.18 -5.58 3.42
N ILE A 29 -13.95 -4.34 3.82
CA ILE A 29 -15.02 -3.35 4.03
C ILE A 29 -15.85 -3.14 2.75
N TYR A 30 -15.19 -3.05 1.59
CA TYR A 30 -15.86 -2.93 0.29
C TYR A 30 -16.82 -4.10 0.06
N THR A 31 -16.36 -5.33 0.31
CA THR A 31 -17.14 -6.55 0.10
C THR A 31 -18.33 -6.62 1.06
N ASP A 32 -18.10 -6.30 2.34
CA ASP A 32 -19.12 -6.32 3.38
C ASP A 32 -20.22 -5.29 3.09
N VAL A 33 -19.85 -4.06 2.73
CA VAL A 33 -20.84 -3.01 2.42
C VAL A 33 -21.58 -3.30 1.12
N THR A 34 -20.89 -3.81 0.09
CA THR A 34 -21.57 -4.21 -1.17
C THR A 34 -22.62 -5.29 -0.89
N THR A 35 -22.27 -6.30 -0.09
CA THR A 35 -23.19 -7.38 0.30
C THR A 35 -24.39 -6.83 1.08
N ASN A 36 -24.14 -5.94 2.04
CA ASN A 36 -25.20 -5.30 2.82
C ASN A 36 -26.12 -4.42 1.95
N GLN A 37 -25.56 -3.69 0.99
CA GLN A 37 -26.32 -2.89 0.04
C GLN A 37 -27.23 -3.79 -0.81
N GLN A 38 -26.72 -4.90 -1.35
CA GLN A 38 -27.50 -5.85 -2.13
C GLN A 38 -28.66 -6.43 -1.32
N ASN A 39 -28.39 -6.84 -0.07
CA ASN A 39 -29.42 -7.35 0.84
C ASN A 39 -30.51 -6.31 1.13
N LEU A 40 -30.13 -5.05 1.35
CA LEU A 40 -31.09 -3.96 1.57
C LEU A 40 -31.91 -3.65 0.32
N SER A 41 -31.28 -3.67 -0.86
CA SER A 41 -31.94 -3.34 -2.14
C SER A 41 -33.06 -4.30 -2.53
N GLY A 42 -33.01 -5.56 -2.06
CA GLY A 42 -34.03 -6.56 -2.35
C GLY A 42 -35.40 -6.29 -1.69
N GLY A 43 -35.43 -5.52 -0.60
CA GLY A 43 -36.66 -5.23 0.16
C GLY A 43 -36.96 -3.75 0.35
N TRP A 44 -35.97 -2.86 0.15
CA TRP A 44 -36.11 -1.43 0.39
C TRP A 44 -36.28 -0.66 -0.93
N THR A 45 -37.50 -0.22 -1.20
CA THR A 45 -37.87 0.54 -2.41
C THR A 45 -38.29 1.97 -2.08
N GLY A 46 -38.16 2.88 -3.05
CA GLY A 46 -38.56 4.29 -2.93
C GLY A 46 -37.43 5.30 -3.16
N ALA A 47 -37.76 6.60 -3.10
CA ALA A 47 -36.79 7.67 -3.35
C ALA A 47 -35.63 7.69 -2.34
N ALA A 48 -35.91 7.36 -1.07
CA ALA A 48 -34.89 7.28 -0.02
C ALA A 48 -33.89 6.14 -0.28
N SER A 49 -34.34 4.97 -0.72
CA SER A 49 -33.44 3.85 -1.02
C SER A 49 -32.59 4.12 -2.26
N THR A 50 -33.14 4.86 -3.23
CA THR A 50 -32.41 5.32 -4.42
C THR A 50 -31.28 6.29 -4.04
N GLY A 51 -31.58 7.29 -3.21
CA GLY A 51 -30.57 8.25 -2.73
C GLY A 51 -29.45 7.58 -1.93
N PHE A 52 -29.82 6.69 -1.00
CA PHE A 52 -28.84 5.91 -0.24
C PHE A 52 -27.98 5.02 -1.14
N GLY A 53 -28.59 4.34 -2.12
CA GLY A 53 -27.88 3.50 -3.07
C GLY A 53 -26.85 4.27 -3.89
N ALA A 54 -27.18 5.50 -4.32
CA ALA A 54 -26.25 6.38 -5.02
C ALA A 54 -25.07 6.78 -4.12
N SER A 55 -25.33 7.24 -2.89
CA SER A 55 -24.27 7.60 -1.94
C SER A 55 -23.33 6.44 -1.61
N ILE A 56 -23.87 5.24 -1.39
CA ILE A 56 -23.05 4.05 -1.14
C ILE A 56 -22.23 3.67 -2.37
N SER A 57 -22.80 3.74 -3.57
CA SER A 57 -22.05 3.45 -4.80
C SER A 57 -20.89 4.42 -4.99
N GLU A 58 -21.09 5.72 -4.73
CA GLU A 58 -20.02 6.73 -4.82
C GLU A 58 -18.92 6.47 -3.78
N TRP A 59 -19.31 6.17 -2.54
CA TRP A 59 -18.38 5.82 -1.48
C TRP A 59 -17.56 4.56 -1.80
N LEU A 60 -18.19 3.52 -2.37
CA LEU A 60 -17.51 2.30 -2.82
C LEU A 60 -16.48 2.59 -3.92
N VAL A 61 -16.77 3.50 -4.84
CA VAL A 61 -15.81 3.94 -5.87
C VAL A 61 -14.60 4.61 -5.22
N GLN A 62 -14.80 5.50 -4.25
CA GLN A 62 -13.70 6.16 -3.54
C GLN A 62 -12.88 5.17 -2.72
N LEU A 63 -13.52 4.21 -2.03
CA LEU A 63 -12.82 3.17 -1.27
C LEU A 63 -11.95 2.28 -2.17
N LYS A 64 -12.44 1.94 -3.37
CA LYS A 64 -11.65 1.21 -4.36
C LYS A 64 -10.45 2.01 -4.84
N ALA A 65 -10.64 3.30 -5.15
CA ALA A 65 -9.55 4.18 -5.56
C ALA A 65 -8.49 4.33 -4.45
N LEU A 66 -8.91 4.42 -3.19
CA LEU A 66 -8.01 4.43 -2.04
C LEU A 66 -7.18 3.14 -1.95
N GLY A 67 -7.82 1.97 -2.08
CA GLY A 67 -7.12 0.69 -2.10
C GLY A 67 -6.11 0.57 -3.25
N GLN A 68 -6.44 1.06 -4.44
CA GLN A 68 -5.53 1.12 -5.58
C GLN A 68 -4.33 2.03 -5.29
N SER A 69 -4.55 3.20 -4.71
CA SER A 69 -3.48 4.11 -4.33
C SER A 69 -2.56 3.49 -3.25
N MET A 70 -3.11 2.71 -2.33
CA MET A 70 -2.32 1.95 -1.35
C MET A 70 -1.44 0.89 -2.03
N ASP A 71 -1.98 0.12 -2.98
CA ASP A 71 -1.20 -0.86 -3.75
C ASP A 71 -0.04 -0.18 -4.52
N GLU A 72 -0.32 0.94 -5.18
CA GLU A 72 0.70 1.77 -5.87
C GLU A 72 1.79 2.26 -4.92
N MET A 73 1.44 2.73 -3.72
CA MET A 73 2.42 3.11 -2.69
C MET A 73 3.29 1.92 -2.25
N GLY A 74 2.69 0.73 -2.12
CA GLY A 74 3.42 -0.51 -1.82
C GLY A 74 4.45 -0.86 -2.89
N VAL A 75 4.08 -0.73 -4.17
CA VAL A 75 4.98 -0.93 -5.32
C VAL A 75 6.12 0.08 -5.31
N GLN A 76 5.82 1.37 -5.10
CA GLN A 76 6.81 2.43 -5.05
C GLN A 76 7.82 2.23 -3.90
N LEU A 77 7.35 1.83 -2.71
CA LEU A 77 8.23 1.49 -1.59
C LEU A 77 9.13 0.28 -1.91
N GLY A 78 8.60 -0.72 -2.62
CA GLY A 78 9.37 -1.86 -3.09
C GLY A 78 10.48 -1.46 -4.07
N GLY A 79 10.18 -0.58 -5.03
CA GLY A 79 11.15 -0.04 -5.98
C GLY A 79 12.23 0.80 -5.29
N THR A 80 11.82 1.69 -4.38
CA THR A 80 12.74 2.52 -3.57
C THR A 80 13.72 1.66 -2.77
N ARG A 81 13.25 0.54 -2.21
CA ARG A 81 14.12 -0.42 -1.51
C ARG A 81 15.16 -1.03 -2.46
N HIS A 82 14.75 -1.45 -3.65
CA HIS A 82 15.67 -2.06 -4.62
C HIS A 82 16.77 -1.09 -5.05
N GLU A 83 16.42 0.17 -5.34
CA GLU A 83 17.38 1.24 -5.66
C GLU A 83 18.32 1.54 -4.49
N PHE A 84 17.79 1.56 -3.26
CA PHE A 84 18.60 1.76 -2.06
C PHE A 84 19.65 0.64 -1.90
N THR A 85 19.24 -0.63 -1.99
CA THR A 85 20.16 -1.78 -1.90
C THR A 85 21.20 -1.77 -3.02
N ALA A 86 20.81 -1.45 -4.27
CA ALA A 86 21.76 -1.37 -5.38
C ALA A 86 22.84 -0.29 -5.17
N ASN A 87 22.43 0.89 -4.68
CA ASN A 87 23.36 1.96 -4.33
C ASN A 87 24.28 1.58 -3.16
N GLU A 88 23.79 0.79 -2.20
CA GLU A 88 24.59 0.27 -1.10
C GLU A 88 25.67 -0.71 -1.59
N GLU A 89 25.31 -1.66 -2.44
CA GLU A 89 26.25 -2.61 -3.04
C GLU A 89 27.36 -1.88 -3.81
N GLU A 90 27.00 -0.87 -4.61
CA GLU A 90 27.97 -0.08 -5.36
C GLU A 90 28.92 0.71 -4.43
N ALA A 91 28.40 1.31 -3.36
CA ALA A 91 29.20 2.05 -2.38
C ALA A 91 30.19 1.15 -1.63
N VAL A 92 29.76 -0.05 -1.22
CA VAL A 92 30.62 -1.04 -0.57
C VAL A 92 31.70 -1.54 -1.52
N HIS A 93 31.35 -1.83 -2.78
CA HIS A 93 32.31 -2.26 -3.79
C HIS A 93 33.38 -1.20 -4.06
N LYS A 94 33.00 0.08 -4.20
CA LYS A 94 33.95 1.20 -4.36
C LYS A 94 34.87 1.35 -3.16
N SER A 95 34.32 1.27 -1.94
CA SER A 95 35.11 1.33 -0.69
C SER A 95 36.17 0.22 -0.62
N ASN A 96 35.77 -1.02 -0.94
CA ASN A 96 36.68 -2.17 -0.93
C ASN A 96 37.78 -2.07 -2.00
N TRP A 97 37.45 -1.51 -3.17
CA TRP A 97 38.43 -1.26 -4.22
C TRP A 97 39.47 -0.22 -3.78
N VAL A 98 39.04 0.91 -3.21
CA VAL A 98 39.95 1.96 -2.71
C VAL A 98 40.88 1.41 -1.63
N GLN A 99 40.39 0.57 -0.71
CA GLN A 99 41.25 -0.05 0.30
C GLN A 99 42.25 -1.07 -0.27
N ARG A 100 41.92 -1.75 -1.37
CA ARG A 100 42.83 -2.67 -2.06
C ARG A 100 43.89 -1.97 -2.91
N VAL A 101 43.60 -0.78 -3.42
CA VAL A 101 44.52 -0.02 -4.31
C VAL A 101 45.43 0.92 -3.52
N ASN A 102 45.01 1.39 -2.34
CA ASN A 102 45.83 2.19 -1.42
C ASN A 102 46.70 1.35 -0.46
N ARG A 103 46.97 0.09 -0.80
CA ARG A 103 47.83 -0.82 -0.03
C ARG A 103 48.94 -1.35 -0.93
#